data_AF-A0A1Q7U888-F1
#
_entry.id   AF-A0A1Q7U888-F1
#
_cell.length_a   1.000
_cell.length_b   1.000
_cell.length_c   1.000
_cell.angle_alpha   90.00
_cell.angle_beta   90.00
_cell.angle_gamma   90.00
#
_symmetry.space_group_name_H-M   'P 1'
#
loop_
_entity.id
_entity.type
_entity.pdbx_description
1 polymer ?
#
loop_
_entity_poly.entity_id
_entity_poly.type
_entity_poly.pdbx_seq_one_letter_code
_entity_poly.pdbx_strand_id
1 'polypeptide(L)'
;MQRIKALPACRLLDRVLDQVPTKRRNGDKKGGETMIRKLAPGKYRLFSRKKDARTGKRRNLGTFATRAAAERHERAVQFFKRH
;
A
#
# COMPACT_ATOMS: atom_id res chain seq x y z
N MET A 1 -4.58 1.01 -70.84
CA MET A 1 -3.82 -0.06 -70.16
C MET A 1 -3.65 0.31 -68.71
N GLN A 2 -4.08 -0.60 -67.84
CA GLN A 2 -4.26 -0.41 -66.40
C GLN A 2 -2.90 -0.38 -65.66
N ARG A 3 -2.75 0.50 -64.66
CA ARG A 3 -1.71 0.35 -63.62
C ARG A 3 -2.34 0.58 -62.25
N ILE A 4 -2.95 -0.49 -61.74
CA ILE A 4 -3.28 -0.64 -60.33
C ILE A 4 -2.03 -1.24 -59.69
N LYS A 5 -1.37 -0.53 -58.77
CA LYS A 5 -0.34 -1.12 -57.90
C LYS A 5 -0.64 -0.79 -56.43
N ALA A 6 -1.24 -1.79 -55.79
CA ALA A 6 -1.04 -2.24 -54.42
C ALA A 6 -1.10 -1.21 -53.28
N LEU A 7 -2.26 -1.15 -52.63
CA LEU A 7 -2.37 -0.82 -51.20
C LEU A 7 -1.73 -1.97 -50.38
N PRO A 8 -0.89 -1.70 -49.36
CA PRO A 8 -0.42 -2.76 -48.48
C PRO A 8 -1.56 -3.23 -47.58
N ALA A 9 -2.15 -4.36 -47.96
CA ALA A 9 -2.98 -5.17 -47.08
C ALA A 9 -2.09 -5.93 -46.10
N CYS A 10 -1.79 -5.35 -44.93
CA CYS A 10 -1.35 -6.10 -43.76
C CYS A 10 -1.59 -5.30 -42.47
N ARG A 11 -2.64 -5.72 -41.75
CA ARG A 11 -2.64 -6.06 -40.30
C ARG A 11 -2.17 -4.92 -39.38
N LEU A 12 -3.04 -4.22 -38.64
CA LEU A 12 -3.98 -4.76 -37.66
C LEU A 12 -3.37 -5.95 -36.90
N LEU A 13 -2.48 -5.64 -35.94
CA LEU A 13 -1.85 -6.40 -34.83
C LEU A 13 -0.55 -5.61 -34.52
N ASP A 14 -0.27 -4.94 -33.39
CA ASP A 14 -0.71 -5.10 -32.02
C ASP A 14 -0.80 -3.74 -31.32
N ARG A 15 -2.03 -3.32 -31.05
CA ARG A 15 -2.38 -2.21 -30.14
C ARG A 15 -2.76 -2.76 -28.77
N VAL A 16 -2.15 -3.85 -28.32
CA VAL A 16 -2.58 -4.57 -27.12
C VAL A 16 -1.35 -5.02 -26.33
N LEU A 17 -1.34 -4.67 -25.05
CA LEU A 17 -0.41 -5.09 -24.00
C LEU A 17 0.93 -4.36 -23.93
N ASP A 18 0.91 -3.13 -23.42
CA ASP A 18 1.84 -2.77 -22.33
C ASP A 18 1.29 -1.58 -21.52
N GLN A 19 0.02 -1.68 -21.12
CA GLN A 19 -0.30 -1.28 -19.76
C GLN A 19 0.17 -2.41 -18.86
N VAL A 20 1.47 -2.46 -18.54
CA VAL A 20 1.89 -3.22 -17.36
C VAL A 20 1.31 -2.45 -16.18
N PRO A 21 0.29 -2.94 -15.47
CA PRO A 21 -0.05 -2.30 -14.20
C PRO A 21 1.18 -2.48 -13.32
N THR A 22 1.93 -1.39 -13.09
CA THR A 22 2.97 -1.39 -12.08
C THR A 22 2.29 -1.80 -10.81
N LYS A 23 2.60 -3.04 -10.43
CA LYS A 23 1.94 -3.85 -9.42
C LYS A 23 1.56 -2.96 -8.24
N ARG A 24 0.27 -2.57 -8.13
CA ARG A 24 -0.31 -1.95 -6.94
C ARG A 24 -0.29 -2.99 -5.83
N ARG A 25 0.90 -3.21 -5.28
CA ARG A 25 1.16 -4.20 -4.25
C ARG A 25 1.00 -3.51 -2.90
N ASN A 26 0.03 -4.02 -2.16
CA ASN A 26 -0.20 -3.84 -0.72
C ASN A 26 -1.26 -2.81 -0.33
N GLY A 27 -2.50 -3.28 -0.38
CA GLY A 27 -3.33 -3.26 0.83
C GLY A 27 -4.38 -2.16 0.89
N ASP A 28 -5.30 -2.17 -0.08
CA ASP A 28 -6.66 -1.67 0.15
C ASP A 28 -7.38 -2.70 1.04
N LYS A 29 -7.12 -2.66 2.35
CA LYS A 29 -7.98 -3.30 3.35
C LYS A 29 -8.61 -2.17 4.16
N LYS A 30 -9.75 -1.68 3.70
CA LYS A 30 -10.67 -0.89 4.54
C LYS A 30 -11.16 -1.76 5.70
N GLY A 31 -11.26 -1.15 6.88
CA GLY A 31 -12.05 -1.65 8.00
C GLY A 31 -11.23 -2.30 9.12
N GLY A 32 -10.93 -1.52 10.15
CA GLY A 32 -10.36 -2.03 11.41
C GLY A 32 -9.18 -1.21 11.86
N GLU A 33 -9.42 -0.28 12.78
CA GLU A 33 -8.46 0.64 13.39
C GLU A 33 -7.44 -0.06 14.30
N THR A 34 -6.81 -1.11 13.83
CA THR A 34 -5.73 -1.77 14.56
C THR A 34 -4.49 -0.89 14.45
N MET A 35 -4.04 -0.33 15.57
CA MET A 35 -2.84 0.52 15.58
C MET A 35 -1.60 -0.19 15.03
N ILE A 36 -1.61 -1.52 15.01
CA ILE A 36 -0.49 -2.34 14.56
C ILE A 36 -0.75 -2.84 13.13
N ARG A 37 0.11 -2.45 12.19
CA ARG A 37 0.09 -2.90 10.79
C ARG A 37 1.25 -3.85 10.50
N LYS A 38 1.01 -4.92 9.74
CA LYS A 38 2.06 -5.79 9.19
C LYS A 38 2.68 -5.17 7.95
N LEU A 39 4.01 -5.15 7.87
CA LEU A 39 4.80 -4.66 6.73
C LEU A 39 5.26 -5.85 5.88
N ALA A 40 6.58 -6.00 5.72
CA ALA A 40 7.29 -7.14 5.17
C ALA A 40 7.19 -8.37 6.11
N PRO A 41 7.56 -9.59 5.68
CA PRO A 41 7.64 -10.74 6.58
C PRO A 41 8.44 -10.39 7.83
N GLY A 42 7.87 -10.64 9.00
CA GLY A 42 8.52 -10.41 10.30
C GLY A 42 8.66 -8.94 10.73
N LYS A 43 7.98 -7.98 10.10
CA LYS A 43 7.98 -6.58 10.59
C LYS A 43 6.56 -6.07 10.82
N TYR A 44 6.37 -5.44 11.98
CA TYR A 44 5.15 -4.82 12.45
C TYR A 44 5.41 -3.34 12.70
N ARG A 45 4.42 -2.49 12.49
CA ARG A 45 4.51 -1.05 12.74
C ARG A 45 3.35 -0.62 13.63
N LEU A 46 3.64 0.13 14.67
CA LEU A 46 2.64 0.73 15.54
C LEU A 46 2.38 2.19 15.11
N PHE A 47 1.12 2.54 14.96
CA PHE A 47 0.65 3.90 14.73
C PHE A 47 0.05 4.51 15.99
N SER A 48 -0.03 5.83 16.04
CA SER A 48 -0.81 6.56 17.05
C SER A 48 -2.31 6.37 16.87
N ARG A 49 -3.07 6.36 17.98
CA ARG A 49 -4.54 6.41 17.98
C ARG A 49 -5.04 7.65 17.26
N LYS A 50 -4.56 8.80 17.72
CA LYS A 50 -4.97 10.12 17.26
C LYS A 50 -4.20 10.44 15.98
N LYS A 51 -4.94 10.97 15.00
CA LYS A 51 -4.38 11.55 13.79
C LYS A 51 -3.84 12.95 14.11
N ASP A 52 -2.77 13.34 13.44
CA ASP A 52 -2.27 14.70 13.51
C ASP A 52 -3.32 15.65 12.93
N ALA A 53 -3.70 16.68 13.68
CA ALA A 53 -4.76 17.62 13.27
C ALA A 53 -4.39 18.41 12.00
N ARG A 54 -3.09 18.64 11.79
CA ARG A 54 -2.57 19.42 10.65
C ARG A 54 -2.46 18.63 9.35
N THR A 55 -2.12 17.34 9.43
CA THR A 55 -1.79 16.53 8.24
C THR A 55 -2.76 15.37 8.01
N GLY A 56 -3.63 15.07 8.98
CA GLY A 56 -4.56 13.95 8.95
C GLY A 56 -3.90 12.57 9.05
N LYS A 57 -2.58 12.50 9.22
CA LYS A 57 -1.80 11.26 9.23
C LYS A 57 -1.61 10.75 10.66
N ARG A 58 -1.50 9.43 10.82
CA ARG A 58 -1.12 8.82 12.11
C ARG A 58 0.40 8.77 12.20
N ARG A 59 0.94 9.15 13.37
CA ARG A 59 2.38 9.06 13.64
C ARG A 59 2.81 7.61 13.80
N ASN A 60 4.00 7.28 13.29
CA ASN A 60 4.66 6.00 13.54
C ASN A 60 5.30 6.04 14.93
N LEU A 61 4.88 5.16 15.82
CA LEU A 61 5.39 5.04 17.20
C LEU A 61 6.53 4.02 17.30
N GLY A 62 6.75 3.21 16.27
CA GLY A 62 7.85 2.25 16.24
C GLY A 62 7.61 1.11 15.26
N THR A 63 8.70 0.43 14.91
CA THR A 63 8.66 -0.82 14.14
C THR A 63 9.21 -1.96 14.98
N PHE A 64 8.47 -3.06 15.03
CA PHE A 64 8.74 -4.21 15.88
C PHE A 64 8.91 -5.47 15.02
N ALA A 65 9.77 -6.39 15.47
CA ALA A 65 9.96 -7.68 14.79
C ALA A 65 8.78 -8.65 15.02
N THR A 66 8.09 -8.52 16.16
CA THR A 66 6.97 -9.40 16.52
C THR A 66 5.72 -8.59 16.84
N ARG A 67 4.55 -9.23 16.66
CA ARG A 67 3.26 -8.65 17.02
C ARG A 67 3.16 -8.41 18.54
N ALA A 68 3.61 -9.38 19.34
CA ALA A 68 3.58 -9.29 20.79
C ALA A 68 4.40 -8.10 21.33
N ALA A 69 5.55 -7.79 20.72
CA ALA A 69 6.34 -6.62 21.11
C ALA A 69 5.59 -5.31 20.82
N ALA A 70 4.92 -5.23 19.67
CA ALA A 70 4.10 -4.06 19.32
C ALA A 70 2.90 -3.88 20.27
N GLU A 71 2.25 -4.97 20.69
CA GLU A 71 1.11 -4.95 21.63
C GLU A 71 1.53 -4.52 23.04
N ARG A 72 2.66 -5.02 23.55
CA ARG A 72 3.21 -4.55 24.83
C ARG A 72 3.53 -3.06 24.79
N HIS A 73 4.11 -2.59 23.69
CA HIS A 73 4.43 -1.16 23.53
C HIS A 73 3.17 -0.30 23.42
N GLU A 74 2.12 -0.77 22.73
CA GLU A 74 0.82 -0.09 22.72
C GLU A 74 0.26 0.07 24.13
N ARG A 75 0.22 -1.01 24.92
CA ARG A 75 -0.26 -0.97 26.31
C ARG A 75 0.53 0.01 27.16
N ALA A 76 1.85 0.01 27.04
CA ALA A 76 2.72 0.96 27.72
C ALA A 76 2.41 2.41 27.31
N VAL A 77 2.33 2.71 26.01
CA VAL A 77 2.01 4.05 25.50
C VAL A 77 0.64 4.53 25.99
N GLN A 78 -0.34 3.63 26.06
CA GLN A 78 -1.68 3.96 26.52
C GLN A 78 -1.76 4.14 28.04
N PHE A 79 -0.95 3.40 28.80
CA PHE A 79 -0.82 3.56 30.25
C PHE A 79 -0.26 4.95 30.59
N PHE A 80 0.88 5.34 29.99
CA PHE A 80 1.50 6.63 30.27
C PHE A 80 0.68 7.86 29.85
N LYS A 81 -0.32 7.71 28.96
CA LYS A 81 -1.18 8.81 28.54
C LYS A 81 -2.42 9.04 29.40
N ARG A 82 -2.67 8.16 30.39
CA ARG A 82 -3.85 8.22 31.27
C ARG A 82 -3.55 8.85 32.63
N HIS A 83 -2.37 9.44 32.81
CA HIS A 83 -1.92 10.12 34.02
C HIS A 83 -1.52 11.55 33.67
#